data_AF-A0A0C9UT32-F1
#
_entry.id   AF-A0A0C9UT32-F1
#
_cell.length_a   1.000
_cell.length_b   1.000
_cell.length_c   1.000
_cell.angle_alpha   90.00
_cell.angle_beta   90.00
_cell.angle_gamma   90.00
#
_symmetry.space_group_name_H-M   'P 1'
#
loop_
_entity.id
_entity.type
_entity.pdbx_description
1 polymer ?
#
loop_
_entity_poly.entity_id
_entity_poly.type
_entity_poly.pdbx_seq_one_letter_code
_entity_poly.pdbx_strand_id
1 'polypeptide(L)'
;MAINVLETPVVATPSSPPAALDHLLHLEEEQIQLKQQLCEVEEKLKGFQASYQEAVTHCTLAKGDVHKLHEQLDNKGKHKSNCKVNTDACLLTPLEGKSNWFLACQKELEEQRVEAAKVQAKADALKKQVHEWIKTVDTWIFKFSFSHYTQKDDLLDIAACFGLNVPEKIKNPDLHALIKMHMDSKPDLLDDIHFRKLFGLCGKAKSPEGLKK
;
A
#
# COMPACT_ATOMS: atom_id res chain seq x y z
N MET A 1 -42.57 -24.78 -62.28
CA MET A 1 -41.39 -24.63 -61.41
C MET A 1 -41.58 -25.59 -60.25
N ALA A 2 -40.79 -26.67 -60.22
CA ALA A 2 -40.92 -27.76 -59.26
C ALA A 2 -39.93 -27.56 -58.12
N ILE A 3 -40.40 -27.62 -56.86
CA ILE A 3 -39.58 -27.48 -55.66
C ILE A 3 -39.21 -28.90 -55.22
N ASN A 4 -37.95 -29.28 -55.41
CA ASN A 4 -37.40 -30.54 -54.91
C ASN A 4 -37.18 -30.42 -53.40
N VAL A 5 -37.96 -31.17 -52.63
CA VAL A 5 -37.74 -31.40 -51.19
C VAL A 5 -36.62 -32.43 -51.08
N LEU A 6 -35.43 -31.97 -50.69
CA LEU A 6 -34.28 -32.84 -50.41
C LEU A 6 -34.37 -33.28 -48.94
N GLU A 7 -34.96 -34.46 -48.71
CA GLU A 7 -34.89 -35.15 -47.42
C GLU A 7 -33.43 -35.53 -47.15
N THR A 8 -32.87 -34.99 -46.06
CA THR A 8 -31.56 -35.38 -45.56
C THR A 8 -31.71 -36.53 -44.58
N PRO A 9 -30.89 -37.59 -44.70
CA PRO A 9 -30.96 -38.73 -43.79
C PRO A 9 -30.42 -38.34 -42.41
N VAL A 10 -31.25 -38.49 -41.38
CA VAL A 10 -30.83 -38.45 -39.98
C VAL A 10 -29.98 -39.70 -39.73
N VAL A 11 -28.67 -39.54 -39.86
CA VAL A 11 -27.68 -40.55 -39.46
C VAL A 11 -27.62 -40.56 -37.93
N ALA A 12 -28.37 -41.48 -37.33
CA ALA A 12 -28.27 -41.78 -35.90
C ALA A 12 -26.87 -42.34 -35.61
N THR A 13 -26.01 -41.51 -35.03
CA THR A 13 -24.69 -41.91 -34.56
C THR A 13 -24.86 -42.61 -33.20
N PRO A 14 -24.37 -43.85 -33.00
CA PRO A 14 -24.42 -44.50 -31.70
C PRO A 14 -23.39 -43.82 -30.77
N SER A 15 -23.86 -42.91 -29.93
CA SER A 15 -23.06 -42.32 -28.86
C SER A 15 -22.76 -43.40 -27.82
N SER A 16 -21.48 -43.74 -27.68
CA SER A 16 -20.97 -44.65 -26.65
C SER A 16 -21.27 -44.06 -25.26
N PRO A 17 -22.15 -44.67 -24.45
CA PRO A 17 -22.59 -44.13 -23.16
C PRO A 17 -21.57 -44.17 -21.98
N PRO A 18 -20.53 -45.02 -21.91
CA PRO A 18 -19.72 -45.13 -20.69
C PRO A 18 -18.80 -43.92 -20.43
N ALA A 19 -18.24 -43.29 -21.47
CA ALA A 19 -17.32 -42.16 -21.30
C ALA A 19 -17.99 -40.89 -20.75
N ALA A 20 -19.30 -40.72 -21.00
CA ALA A 20 -20.07 -39.61 -20.45
C ALA A 20 -20.37 -39.80 -18.95
N LEU A 21 -20.52 -41.05 -18.49
CA LEU A 21 -20.79 -41.36 -17.10
C LEU A 21 -19.55 -41.13 -16.22
N ASP A 22 -18.37 -41.57 -16.69
CA ASP A 22 -17.09 -41.38 -15.99
C ASP A 22 -16.75 -39.90 -15.82
N HIS A 23 -17.02 -39.08 -16.84
CA HIS A 23 -16.82 -37.63 -16.76
C HIS A 23 -17.75 -36.97 -15.72
N LEU A 24 -19.00 -37.43 -15.63
CA LEU A 24 -19.98 -36.90 -14.68
C LEU A 24 -19.59 -37.24 -13.23
N LEU A 25 -19.12 -38.46 -12.99
CA LEU A 25 -18.59 -38.87 -11.69
C LEU A 25 -17.37 -38.04 -11.29
N HIS A 26 -16.44 -37.79 -12.22
CA HIS A 26 -15.27 -36.96 -11.94
C HIS A 26 -15.64 -35.52 -11.55
N LEU A 27 -16.61 -34.91 -12.25
CA LEU A 27 -17.11 -33.58 -11.91
C LEU A 27 -17.80 -33.53 -10.53
N GLU A 28 -18.47 -34.62 -10.13
CA GLU A 28 -19.07 -34.73 -8.80
C GLU A 28 -18.01 -34.80 -7.70
N GLU A 29 -16.94 -35.58 -7.91
CA GLU A 29 -15.79 -35.65 -7.00
C GLU A 29 -15.09 -34.31 -6.84
N GLU A 30 -14.82 -33.61 -7.95
CA GLU A 30 -14.25 -32.25 -7.93
C GLU A 30 -15.16 -31.27 -7.18
N GLN A 31 -16.48 -31.34 -7.39
CA GLN A 31 -17.43 -30.49 -6.69
C GLN A 31 -17.42 -30.74 -5.17
N ILE A 32 -17.35 -32.00 -4.75
CA ILE A 32 -17.24 -32.35 -3.33
C ILE A 32 -15.93 -31.83 -2.74
N GLN A 33 -14.81 -31.99 -3.46
CA GLN A 33 -13.51 -31.51 -3.01
C GLN A 33 -13.48 -29.99 -2.86
N LEU A 34 -14.04 -29.25 -3.82
CA LEU A 34 -14.14 -27.80 -3.75
C LEU A 34 -15.01 -27.34 -2.58
N LYS A 35 -16.14 -28.02 -2.32
CA LYS A 35 -17.00 -27.72 -1.17
C LYS A 35 -16.25 -27.93 0.16
N GLN A 36 -15.46 -29.00 0.28
CA GLN A 36 -14.64 -29.25 1.47
C GLN A 36 -13.58 -28.16 1.67
N GLN A 37 -12.88 -27.76 0.61
CA GLN A 37 -11.90 -26.68 0.66
C GLN A 37 -12.53 -25.35 1.05
N LEU A 38 -13.72 -25.03 0.52
CA LEU A 38 -14.45 -23.82 0.91
C LEU A 38 -14.80 -23.83 2.40
N CYS A 39 -15.32 -24.95 2.92
CA CYS A 39 -15.59 -25.08 4.36
C CYS A 39 -14.32 -24.88 5.21
N GLU A 40 -13.20 -25.48 4.82
CA GLU A 40 -11.93 -25.35 5.56
C GLU A 40 -11.42 -23.89 5.56
N VAL A 41 -11.50 -23.20 4.42
CA VAL A 41 -11.09 -21.80 4.31
C VAL A 41 -12.01 -20.89 5.13
N GLU A 42 -13.31 -21.14 5.13
CA GLU A 42 -14.27 -20.38 5.93
C GLU A 42 -14.01 -20.54 7.44
N GLU A 43 -13.70 -21.75 7.91
CA GLU A 43 -13.34 -21.99 9.30
C GLU A 43 -12.04 -21.29 9.69
N LYS A 44 -11.01 -21.36 8.83
CA LYS A 44 -9.75 -20.62 9.02
C LYS A 44 -10.00 -19.11 9.10
N LEU A 45 -10.84 -18.56 8.21
CA LEU A 45 -11.18 -17.15 8.19
C LEU A 45 -11.90 -16.71 9.47
N LYS A 46 -12.86 -17.51 9.96
CA LYS A 46 -13.52 -17.28 11.25
C LYS A 46 -12.52 -17.30 12.41
N GLY A 47 -11.58 -18.25 12.41
CA GLY A 47 -10.50 -18.31 13.40
C GLY A 47 -9.61 -17.07 13.40
N PHE A 48 -9.17 -16.62 12.21
CA PHE A 48 -8.39 -15.39 12.08
C PHE A 48 -9.16 -14.15 12.53
N GLN A 49 -10.45 -14.06 12.22
CA GLN A 49 -11.29 -12.95 12.63
C GLN A 49 -11.42 -12.88 14.16
N ALA A 50 -11.62 -14.02 14.83
CA ALA A 50 -11.67 -14.09 16.29
C ALA A 50 -10.33 -13.66 16.93
N SER A 51 -9.21 -14.17 16.42
CA SER A 51 -7.87 -13.80 16.89
C SER A 51 -7.56 -12.32 16.67
N TYR A 52 -7.97 -11.75 15.54
CA TYR A 52 -7.84 -10.32 15.27
C TYR A 52 -8.63 -9.46 16.26
N GLN A 53 -9.88 -9.84 16.54
CA GLN A 53 -10.71 -9.13 17.51
C GLN A 53 -10.11 -9.17 18.92
N GLU A 54 -9.59 -10.33 19.34
CA GLU A 54 -8.86 -10.48 20.61
C GLU A 54 -7.60 -9.59 20.66
N ALA A 55 -6.80 -9.56 19.59
CA ALA A 55 -5.63 -8.68 19.52
C ALA A 55 -6.01 -7.19 19.61
N VAL A 56 -7.12 -6.79 18.98
CA VAL A 56 -7.64 -5.41 19.02
C VAL A 56 -8.08 -5.03 20.43
N THR A 57 -8.79 -5.92 21.15
CA THR A 57 -9.23 -5.65 22.52
C THR A 57 -8.03 -5.52 23.47
N HIS A 58 -7.03 -6.40 23.36
CA HIS A 58 -5.79 -6.29 24.14
C HIS A 58 -5.03 -4.98 23.86
N CYS A 59 -4.87 -4.60 22.59
CA CYS A 59 -4.24 -3.33 22.23
C CYS A 59 -5.00 -2.13 22.79
N THR A 60 -6.34 -2.20 22.82
CA THR A 60 -7.19 -1.11 23.31
C THR A 60 -7.06 -0.94 24.83
N LEU A 61 -7.04 -2.05 25.57
CA LEU A 61 -6.83 -2.05 27.02
C LEU A 61 -5.45 -1.47 27.37
N ALA A 62 -4.39 -1.93 26.69
CA ALA A 62 -3.04 -1.44 26.92
C ALA A 62 -2.92 0.07 26.66
N LYS A 63 -3.56 0.59 25.60
CA LYS A 63 -3.62 2.04 25.33
C LYS A 63 -4.33 2.80 26.45
N GLY A 64 -5.43 2.24 26.98
CA GLY A 64 -6.15 2.82 28.12
C GLY A 64 -5.30 2.92 29.38
N ASP A 65 -4.51 1.88 29.68
CA ASP A 65 -3.62 1.88 30.84
C ASP A 65 -2.46 2.85 30.68
N VAL A 66 -1.86 2.93 29.48
CA VAL A 66 -0.84 3.93 29.16
C VAL A 66 -1.40 5.35 29.32
N HIS A 67 -2.63 5.60 28.88
CA HIS A 67 -3.28 6.90 29.05
C HIS A 67 -3.48 7.26 30.54
N LYS A 68 -3.97 6.30 31.36
CA LYS A 68 -4.10 6.49 32.82
C LYS A 68 -2.76 6.78 33.49
N LEU A 69 -1.69 6.11 33.09
CA LEU A 69 -0.35 6.35 33.64
C LEU A 69 0.16 7.75 33.30
N HIS A 70 -0.06 8.22 32.07
CA HIS A 70 0.26 9.60 31.70
C HIS A 70 -0.53 10.61 32.53
N GLU A 71 -1.84 10.41 32.72
CA GLU A 71 -2.66 11.28 33.55
C GLU A 71 -2.16 11.31 35.01
N GLN A 72 -1.77 10.15 35.56
CA GLN A 72 -1.16 10.09 36.89
C GLN A 72 0.18 10.83 36.98
N LEU A 73 1.02 10.75 35.94
CA LEU A 73 2.28 11.48 35.87
C LEU A 73 2.05 12.98 35.78
N ASP A 74 1.12 13.43 34.95
CA ASP A 74 0.73 14.83 34.83
C ASP A 74 0.21 15.39 36.16
N ASN A 75 -0.59 14.59 36.88
CA ASN A 75 -1.10 14.96 38.20
C ASN A 75 -0.02 14.95 39.30
N LYS A 76 1.01 14.10 39.19
CA LYS A 76 2.16 14.10 40.11
C LYS A 76 3.15 15.24 39.82
N GLY A 77 3.36 15.58 38.55
CA GLY A 77 4.23 16.67 38.10
C GLY A 77 3.68 18.06 38.44
N LYS A 78 2.35 18.17 38.58
CA LYS A 78 1.69 19.31 39.21
C LYS A 78 1.89 19.25 40.73
N HIS A 79 3.12 19.52 41.19
CA HIS A 79 3.33 19.97 42.56
C HIS A 79 2.28 21.04 42.85
N LYS A 80 1.54 20.88 43.95
CA LYS A 80 0.64 21.90 44.48
C LYS A 80 1.45 23.17 44.77
N SER A 81 1.79 23.95 43.74
CA SER A 81 1.76 25.37 43.95
C SER A 81 0.35 25.61 44.46
N ASN A 82 0.23 26.20 45.64
CA ASN A 82 -1.03 26.72 46.10
C ASN A 82 -1.39 27.89 45.16
N CYS A 83 -1.61 27.57 43.88
CA CYS A 83 -2.30 28.43 42.97
C CYS A 83 -3.68 28.49 43.58
N LYS A 84 -3.95 29.62 44.23
CA LYS A 84 -5.27 29.99 44.71
C LYS A 84 -6.14 29.94 43.47
N VAL A 85 -6.78 28.79 43.24
CA VAL A 85 -7.77 28.67 42.19
C VAL A 85 -8.86 29.58 42.69
N ASN A 86 -8.96 30.78 42.10
CA ASN A 86 -10.17 31.57 42.17
C ASN A 86 -11.21 30.79 41.37
N THR A 87 -11.67 29.68 41.93
CA THR A 87 -12.99 29.16 41.64
C THR A 87 -13.95 30.16 42.26
N ASP A 88 -14.17 31.27 41.56
CA ASP A 88 -15.51 31.80 41.48
C ASP A 88 -16.32 30.71 40.75
N ALA A 89 -16.65 29.66 41.49
CA ALA A 89 -17.53 28.61 41.04
C ALA A 89 -18.91 29.26 40.97
N CYS A 90 -19.17 29.93 39.85
CA CYS A 90 -20.54 30.28 39.50
C CYS A 90 -21.26 28.95 39.37
N LEU A 91 -22.14 28.67 40.34
CA LEU A 91 -23.12 27.61 40.23
C LEU A 91 -24.00 27.94 39.04
N LEU A 92 -23.63 27.40 37.88
CA LEU A 92 -24.44 27.52 36.68
C LEU A 92 -25.81 26.93 37.00
N THR A 93 -26.85 27.70 36.72
CA THR A 93 -28.20 27.18 36.79
C THR A 93 -28.32 26.02 35.78
N PRO A 94 -29.23 25.05 35.99
CA PRO A 94 -29.38 23.90 35.09
C PRO A 94 -29.58 24.28 33.61
N LEU A 95 -30.12 25.47 33.34
CA LEU A 95 -30.30 26.00 31.98
C LEU A 95 -28.96 26.46 31.36
N GLU A 96 -28.16 27.21 32.12
CA GLU A 96 -26.84 27.69 31.69
C GLU A 96 -25.85 26.55 31.51
N GLY A 97 -25.92 25.53 32.39
CA GLY A 97 -25.12 24.31 32.26
C GLY A 97 -25.39 23.55 30.96
N LYS A 98 -26.68 23.41 30.57
CA LYS A 98 -27.05 22.79 29.30
C LYS A 98 -26.56 23.60 28.09
N SER A 99 -26.68 24.92 28.14
CA SER A 99 -26.21 25.80 27.05
C SER A 99 -24.70 25.71 26.86
N ASN A 100 -23.94 25.76 27.96
CA ASN A 100 -22.47 25.64 27.93
C ASN A 100 -22.01 24.27 27.45
N TRP A 101 -22.67 23.19 27.88
CA TRP A 101 -22.36 21.84 27.40
C TRP A 101 -22.60 21.72 25.88
N PHE A 102 -23.71 22.26 25.38
CA PHE A 102 -24.02 22.23 23.95
C PHE A 102 -23.00 23.03 23.12
N LEU A 103 -22.57 24.21 23.61
CA LEU A 103 -21.51 25.00 23.00
C LEU A 103 -20.17 24.26 23.00
N ALA A 104 -19.82 23.58 24.09
CA ALA A 104 -18.60 22.79 24.19
C ALA A 104 -18.61 21.61 23.20
N CYS A 105 -19.73 20.87 23.10
CA CYS A 105 -19.88 19.78 22.14
C CYS A 105 -19.81 20.26 20.69
N GLN A 106 -20.40 21.42 20.36
CA GLN A 106 -20.27 21.98 19.01
C GLN A 106 -18.83 22.36 18.68
N LYS A 107 -18.11 22.97 19.65
CA LYS A 107 -16.72 23.34 19.46
C LYS A 107 -15.82 22.12 19.24
N GLU A 108 -16.00 21.07 20.04
CA GLU A 108 -15.23 19.83 19.90
C GLU A 108 -15.52 19.14 18.55
N LEU A 109 -16.78 19.12 18.11
CA LEU A 109 -17.15 18.58 16.80
C LEU A 109 -16.49 19.35 15.65
N GLU A 110 -16.41 20.68 15.75
CA GLU A 110 -15.77 21.51 14.73
C GLU A 110 -14.24 21.31 14.72
N GLU A 111 -13.60 21.22 15.90
CA GLU A 111 -12.18 20.90 16.01
C GLU A 111 -11.84 19.54 15.39
N GLN A 112 -12.67 18.52 15.63
CA GLN A 112 -12.52 17.20 15.01
C GLN A 112 -12.66 17.26 13.49
N ARG A 113 -13.61 18.04 12.96
CA ARG A 113 -13.78 18.23 11.52
C ARG A 113 -12.57 18.92 10.88
N VAL A 114 -12.04 19.95 11.53
CA VAL A 114 -10.85 20.66 11.06
C VAL A 114 -9.64 19.74 11.04
N GLU A 115 -9.43 18.92 12.08
CA GLU A 115 -8.30 17.99 12.11
C GLU A 115 -8.44 16.88 11.07
N ALA A 116 -9.63 16.32 10.90
CA ALA A 116 -9.91 15.35 9.84
C ALA A 116 -9.65 15.94 8.44
N ALA A 117 -10.07 17.19 8.20
CA ALA A 117 -9.81 17.88 6.93
C ALA A 117 -8.31 18.11 6.68
N LYS A 118 -7.53 18.42 7.72
CA LYS A 118 -6.05 18.54 7.60
C LYS A 118 -5.40 17.21 7.28
N VAL A 119 -5.82 16.12 7.91
CA VAL A 119 -5.30 14.77 7.64
C VAL A 119 -5.62 14.38 6.19
N GLN A 120 -6.85 14.62 5.74
CA GLN A 120 -7.26 14.37 4.37
C GLN A 120 -6.46 15.20 3.35
N ALA A 121 -6.28 16.51 3.61
CA ALA A 121 -5.51 17.38 2.75
C ALA A 121 -4.03 16.94 2.61
N LYS A 122 -3.41 16.47 3.70
CA LYS A 122 -2.05 15.90 3.66
C LYS A 122 -1.99 14.62 2.84
N ALA A 123 -2.96 13.73 3.01
CA ALA A 123 -3.03 12.48 2.24
C ALA A 123 -3.21 12.76 0.74
N ASP A 124 -4.06 13.71 0.38
CA ASP A 124 -4.31 14.08 -1.01
C ASP A 124 -3.12 14.81 -1.65
N ALA A 125 -2.40 15.64 -0.89
CA ALA A 125 -1.15 16.26 -1.35
C ALA A 125 -0.08 15.20 -1.67
N LEU A 126 0.08 14.19 -0.80
CA LEU A 126 1.02 13.11 -1.03
C LEU A 126 0.65 12.27 -2.25
N LYS A 127 -0.64 11.96 -2.45
CA LYS A 127 -1.12 11.28 -3.67
C LYS A 127 -0.83 12.08 -4.94
N LYS A 128 -1.04 13.40 -4.92
CA LYS A 128 -0.74 14.26 -6.07
C LYS A 128 0.76 14.26 -6.39
N GLN A 129 1.60 14.38 -5.37
CA GLN A 129 3.04 14.34 -5.53
C GLN A 129 3.52 13.01 -6.14
N VAL A 130 3.00 11.88 -5.64
CA VAL A 130 3.30 10.55 -6.22
C VAL A 130 2.84 10.47 -7.68
N HIS A 131 1.66 10.97 -8.00
CA HIS A 131 1.15 10.96 -9.37
C HIS A 131 1.96 11.84 -10.33
N GLU A 132 2.43 13.00 -9.87
CA GLU A 132 3.35 13.85 -10.65
C GLU A 132 4.71 13.20 -10.83
N TRP A 133 5.25 12.57 -9.79
CA TRP A 133 6.52 11.85 -9.85
C TRP A 133 6.47 10.68 -10.83
N ILE A 134 5.40 9.89 -10.85
CA ILE A 134 5.22 8.80 -11.85
C ILE A 134 5.28 9.34 -13.29
N LYS A 135 4.75 10.55 -13.55
CA LYS A 135 4.78 11.15 -14.89
C LYS A 135 6.17 11.64 -15.30
N THR A 136 7.02 12.02 -14.35
CA THR A 136 8.34 12.57 -14.64
C THR A 136 9.43 11.50 -14.71
N VAL A 137 9.24 10.35 -14.05
CA VAL A 137 10.17 9.22 -14.03
C VAL A 137 10.58 8.78 -15.45
N ASP A 138 9.63 8.67 -16.38
CA ASP A 138 9.90 8.25 -17.77
C ASP A 138 10.74 9.26 -18.58
N THR A 139 10.86 10.50 -18.10
CA THR A 139 11.62 11.58 -18.78
C THR A 139 12.92 11.93 -18.07
N TRP A 140 13.24 11.25 -16.98
CA TRP A 140 14.39 11.60 -16.14
C TRP A 140 15.70 11.12 -16.75
N ILE A 141 16.60 12.05 -17.07
CA ILE A 141 17.95 11.73 -17.55
C ILE A 141 18.95 11.89 -16.39
N PHE A 142 19.58 10.79 -16.00
CA PHE A 142 20.61 10.82 -14.94
C PHE A 142 21.87 11.51 -15.44
N LYS A 143 22.37 12.48 -14.67
CA LYS A 143 23.50 13.34 -15.07
C LYS A 143 24.86 12.80 -14.66
N PHE A 144 24.90 11.95 -13.63
CA PHE A 144 26.13 11.45 -13.01
C PHE A 144 26.18 9.92 -13.02
N SER A 145 27.34 9.36 -12.69
CA SER A 145 27.46 7.91 -12.46
C SER A 145 26.79 7.50 -11.17
N PHE A 146 26.41 6.22 -11.08
CA PHE A 146 25.70 5.66 -9.93
C PHE A 146 26.42 5.94 -8.60
N SER A 147 27.76 5.89 -8.60
CA SER A 147 28.60 6.19 -7.44
C SER A 147 28.47 7.62 -6.86
N HIS A 148 27.92 8.58 -7.62
CA HIS A 148 27.68 9.94 -7.12
C HIS A 148 26.39 10.07 -6.31
N TYR A 149 25.46 9.13 -6.44
CA TYR A 149 24.18 9.16 -5.74
C TYR A 149 24.32 8.49 -4.37
N THR A 150 24.41 9.30 -3.33
CA THR A 150 24.60 8.84 -1.94
C THR A 150 23.41 9.12 -1.04
N GLN A 151 22.53 10.04 -1.47
CA GLN A 151 21.31 10.38 -0.74
C GLN A 151 20.27 9.27 -0.92
N LYS A 152 19.51 9.00 0.16
CA LYS A 152 18.51 7.94 0.13
C LYS A 152 17.42 8.20 -0.91
N ASP A 153 16.98 9.46 -1.01
CA ASP A 153 15.88 9.85 -1.90
C ASP A 153 16.28 9.64 -3.38
N ASP A 154 17.49 10.07 -3.78
CA ASP A 154 18.02 9.82 -5.12
C ASP A 154 18.09 8.31 -5.46
N LEU A 155 18.48 7.48 -4.48
CA LEU A 155 18.55 6.03 -4.67
C LEU A 155 17.15 5.41 -4.80
N LEU A 156 16.16 5.92 -4.07
CA LEU A 156 14.77 5.50 -4.21
C LEU A 156 14.20 5.89 -5.57
N ASP A 157 14.54 7.09 -6.06
CA ASP A 157 14.18 7.55 -7.41
C ASP A 157 14.77 6.63 -8.48
N ILE A 158 16.07 6.31 -8.40
CA ILE A 158 16.71 5.37 -9.33
C ILE A 158 16.06 3.99 -9.27
N ALA A 159 15.79 3.48 -8.07
CA ALA A 159 15.14 2.18 -7.89
C ALA A 159 13.72 2.16 -8.49
N ALA A 160 12.98 3.26 -8.34
CA ALA A 160 11.65 3.41 -8.92
C ALA A 160 11.67 3.50 -10.44
N CYS A 161 12.65 4.21 -11.04
CA CYS A 161 12.86 4.21 -12.50
C CYS A 161 13.13 2.79 -13.04
N PHE A 162 13.76 1.93 -12.24
CA PHE A 162 13.96 0.52 -12.59
C PHE A 162 12.76 -0.38 -12.26
N GLY A 163 11.68 0.15 -11.69
CA GLY A 163 10.51 -0.61 -11.26
C GLY A 163 10.82 -1.58 -10.11
N LEU A 164 11.84 -1.30 -9.30
CA LEU A 164 12.22 -2.15 -8.17
C LEU A 164 11.26 -1.93 -7.01
N ASN A 165 10.77 -3.03 -6.42
CA ASN A 165 9.98 -2.97 -5.20
C ASN A 165 10.92 -2.84 -3.99
N VAL A 166 11.02 -1.64 -3.43
CA VAL A 166 11.93 -1.33 -2.32
C VAL A 166 11.18 -1.39 -0.98
N PRO A 167 11.67 -2.16 0.01
CA PRO A 167 11.10 -2.13 1.36
C PRO A 167 11.23 -0.74 2.02
N GLU A 168 10.18 -0.29 2.70
CA GLU A 168 10.12 1.03 3.35
C GLU A 168 11.31 1.30 4.32
N LYS A 169 11.79 0.24 4.99
CA LYS A 169 12.86 0.28 6.00
C LYS A 169 14.24 -0.14 5.48
N ILE A 170 14.47 -0.15 4.17
CA ILE A 170 15.79 -0.50 3.64
C ILE A 170 16.86 0.54 4.06
N LYS A 171 18.08 0.05 4.35
CA LYS A 171 19.24 0.90 4.62
C LYS A 171 19.92 1.27 3.30
N ASN A 172 20.55 2.45 3.25
CA ASN A 172 21.24 2.95 2.05
C ASN A 172 22.25 1.96 1.41
N PRO A 173 23.14 1.27 2.14
CA PRO A 173 24.07 0.33 1.51
C PRO A 173 23.36 -0.85 0.84
N ASP A 174 22.29 -1.35 1.44
CA ASP A 174 21.50 -2.46 0.91
C ASP A 174 20.73 -2.02 -0.35
N LEU A 175 20.17 -0.80 -0.33
CA LEU A 175 19.51 -0.20 -1.49
C LEU A 175 20.50 0.02 -2.65
N HIS A 176 21.69 0.51 -2.35
CA HIS A 176 22.74 0.71 -3.33
C HIS A 176 23.19 -0.63 -3.95
N ALA A 177 23.33 -1.68 -3.14
CA ALA A 177 23.65 -3.03 -3.62
C ALA A 177 22.53 -3.62 -4.49
N LEU A 178 21.27 -3.44 -4.11
CA LEU A 178 20.10 -3.89 -4.86
C LEU A 178 20.04 -3.25 -6.26
N ILE A 179 20.20 -1.93 -6.32
CA ILE A 179 20.20 -1.18 -7.58
C ILE A 179 21.37 -1.62 -8.46
N LYS A 180 22.56 -1.77 -7.88
CA LYS A 180 23.74 -2.24 -8.60
C LYS A 180 23.53 -3.63 -9.19
N MET A 181 23.01 -4.56 -8.39
CA MET A 181 22.69 -5.92 -8.85
C MET A 181 21.70 -5.90 -10.01
N HIS A 182 20.71 -4.99 -9.98
CA HIS A 182 19.78 -4.82 -11.10
C HIS A 182 20.47 -4.32 -12.37
N MET A 183 21.31 -3.28 -12.25
CA MET A 183 22.10 -2.74 -13.35
C MET A 183 23.02 -3.81 -13.97
N ASP A 184 23.67 -4.61 -13.13
CA ASP A 184 24.55 -5.70 -13.57
C ASP A 184 23.76 -6.82 -14.29
N SER A 185 22.50 -7.06 -13.89
CA SER A 185 21.63 -8.07 -14.52
C SER A 185 21.00 -7.64 -15.85
N LYS A 186 21.01 -6.33 -16.16
CA LYS A 186 20.38 -5.75 -17.35
C LYS A 186 21.35 -4.83 -18.10
N PRO A 187 22.33 -5.40 -18.81
CA PRO A 187 23.29 -4.61 -19.58
C PRO A 187 22.63 -3.80 -20.70
N ASP A 188 21.45 -4.19 -21.18
CA ASP A 188 20.71 -3.48 -22.23
C ASP A 188 20.37 -2.02 -21.85
N LEU A 189 20.31 -1.72 -20.54
CA LEU A 189 20.12 -0.36 -20.03
C LEU A 189 21.30 0.59 -20.36
N LEU A 190 22.43 0.05 -20.79
CA LEU A 190 23.59 0.83 -21.25
C LEU A 190 23.30 1.65 -22.52
N ASP A 191 22.44 1.11 -23.40
CA ASP A 191 22.09 1.73 -24.67
C ASP A 191 20.99 2.79 -24.52
N ASP A 192 20.27 2.78 -23.39
CA ASP A 192 19.26 3.77 -23.08
C ASP A 192 19.90 5.11 -22.67
N ILE A 193 19.50 6.19 -23.35
CA ILE A 193 19.99 7.55 -23.13
C ILE A 193 19.79 8.03 -21.68
N HIS A 194 18.75 7.54 -20.99
CA HIS A 194 18.39 7.96 -19.64
C HIS A 194 19.33 7.38 -18.59
N PHE A 195 19.74 6.12 -18.78
CA PHE A 195 20.50 5.34 -17.79
C PHE A 195 21.99 5.24 -18.12
N ARG A 196 22.40 5.48 -19.38
CA ARG A 196 23.78 5.35 -19.85
C ARG A 196 24.83 5.99 -18.93
N LYS A 197 24.54 7.18 -18.37
CA LYS A 197 25.47 7.86 -17.47
C LYS A 197 25.63 7.18 -16.12
N LEU A 198 24.60 6.50 -15.61
CA LEU A 198 24.67 5.78 -14.32
C LEU A 198 25.76 4.70 -14.34
N PHE A 199 25.95 4.03 -15.48
CA PHE A 199 26.99 3.01 -15.64
C PHE A 199 28.42 3.56 -15.66
N GLY A 200 28.61 4.88 -15.52
CA GLY A 200 29.94 5.49 -15.47
C GLY A 200 30.66 5.51 -16.82
N LEU A 201 29.96 5.25 -17.91
CA LEU A 201 30.47 5.41 -19.28
C LEU A 201 30.52 6.90 -19.69
N CYS A 202 31.08 7.75 -18.84
CA CYS A 202 31.35 9.13 -19.20
C CYS A 202 32.74 9.20 -19.86
N GLY A 203 32.78 9.06 -21.18
CA GLY A 203 33.80 9.74 -22.01
C GLY A 203 35.20 9.14 -22.08
N LYS A 204 35.35 7.83 -22.33
CA LYS A 204 36.48 7.34 -23.14
C LYS A 204 35.98 6.69 -24.42
N ALA A 205 35.12 7.39 -25.16
CA ALA A 205 35.04 7.15 -26.59
C ALA A 205 36.42 7.50 -27.17
N LYS A 206 37.24 6.49 -27.48
CA LYS A 206 38.42 6.68 -28.32
C LYS A 206 37.90 7.31 -29.61
N SER A 207 38.25 8.57 -29.88
CA SER A 207 38.10 9.13 -31.23
C SER A 207 38.80 8.18 -32.20
N PRO A 208 38.19 7.83 -33.35
CA PRO A 208 38.88 7.12 -34.41
C PRO A 208 39.86 8.09 -35.09
N GLU A 209 40.98 8.35 -34.41
CA GLU A 209 42.10 9.07 -34.96
C GLU A 209 42.93 8.07 -35.79
N GLY A 210 42.58 7.95 -37.06
CA GLY A 210 43.23 6.94 -37.92
C GLY A 210 42.72 6.86 -39.35
N LEU A 211 42.45 7.99 -40.01
CA LEU A 211 42.38 8.02 -41.47
C LEU A 211 43.01 9.31 -42.00
N LYS A 212 44.33 9.41 -41.88
CA LYS A 212 45.13 10.29 -42.74
C LYS A 212 45.51 9.49 -43.98
N LYS A 213 45.04 9.96 -45.14
CA LYS A 213 45.59 9.61 -46.46
C LYS A 213 46.89 10.38 -46.67
#